data_AF-A0A945M6S5-F1
#
_entry.id   AF-A0A945M6S5-F1
#
_cell.length_a   1.000
_cell.length_b   1.000
_cell.length_c   1.000
_cell.angle_alpha   90.00
_cell.angle_beta   90.00
_cell.angle_gamma   90.00
#
_symmetry.space_group_name_H-M   'P 1'
#
loop_
_entity.id
_entity.type
_entity.pdbx_description
1 polymer ?
#
loop_
_entity_poly.entity_id
_entity_poly.type
_entity_poly.pdbx_seq_one_letter_code
_entity_poly.pdbx_strand_id
1 'polypeptide(L)'
;MKLGRFGLKLIPAVLAIFGVSAAWAAQPAPWEMGFQKAATPSMADIVAFNDWLFIVITVIALFVLALMLYVFMRFNARANPTPSKVTHNTLIEVVWTAVPVIILVLIAI
;
A
#
# COMPACT_ATOMS: atom_id res chain seq x y z
N MET A 1 47.93 -37.59 -28.61
CA MET A 1 46.47 -37.81 -28.56
C MET A 1 45.93 -37.58 -27.13
N LYS A 2 45.87 -36.33 -26.66
CA LYS A 2 45.35 -35.96 -25.32
C LYS A 2 44.15 -34.98 -25.38
N LEU A 3 43.60 -34.75 -26.57
CA LEU A 3 42.55 -33.74 -26.80
C LEU A 3 41.14 -34.24 -26.43
N GLY A 4 40.88 -35.56 -26.51
CA GLY A 4 39.54 -36.13 -26.28
C GLY A 4 39.06 -36.11 -24.82
N ARG A 5 39.97 -36.19 -23.83
CA ARG A 5 39.59 -36.24 -22.40
C ARG A 5 39.28 -34.86 -21.81
N PHE A 6 39.73 -33.79 -22.46
CA PHE A 6 39.41 -32.42 -22.07
C PHE A 6 38.03 -32.01 -22.61
N GLY A 7 37.73 -32.31 -23.88
CA GLY A 7 36.41 -32.06 -24.48
C GLY A 7 35.28 -32.81 -23.77
N LEU A 8 35.51 -34.07 -23.38
CA LEU A 8 34.50 -34.89 -22.69
C LEU A 8 34.14 -34.36 -21.28
N LYS A 9 35.05 -33.66 -20.60
CA LYS A 9 34.79 -33.01 -19.30
C LYS A 9 34.07 -31.67 -19.43
N LEU A 10 34.10 -31.05 -20.62
CA LEU A 10 33.39 -29.80 -20.89
C LEU A 10 31.92 -30.03 -21.23
N ILE A 11 31.57 -31.20 -21.77
CA ILE A 11 30.18 -31.57 -22.09
C ILE A 11 29.22 -31.47 -20.88
N PRO A 12 29.51 -32.06 -19.70
CA PRO A 12 28.62 -31.92 -18.54
C PRO A 12 28.57 -30.48 -17.99
N ALA A 13 29.66 -29.72 -18.09
CA ALA A 13 29.69 -28.31 -17.68
C ALA A 13 28.83 -27.43 -18.60
N VAL A 14 28.86 -27.69 -19.90
CA VAL A 14 28.02 -26.99 -20.89
C VAL A 14 26.55 -27.38 -20.72
N LEU A 15 26.24 -28.67 -20.51
CA LEU A 15 24.88 -29.14 -20.18
C LEU A 15 24.33 -28.52 -18.89
N ALA A 16 25.17 -28.30 -17.88
CA ALA A 16 24.76 -27.63 -16.65
C ALA A 16 24.40 -26.15 -16.86
N ILE A 17 25.05 -25.45 -17.80
CA ILE A 17 24.73 -24.06 -18.16
C ILE A 17 23.41 -23.98 -18.93
N PHE A 18 23.15 -24.92 -19.83
CA PHE A 18 21.88 -24.99 -20.58
C PHE A 18 20.72 -25.61 -19.80
N GLY A 19 20.99 -26.28 -18.69
CA GLY A 19 19.99 -26.86 -17.77
C GLY A 19 19.48 -25.89 -16.70
N VAL A 20 19.97 -24.64 -16.67
CA VAL A 20 19.42 -23.59 -15.78
C VAL A 20 18.05 -23.19 -16.31
N SER A 21 17.00 -23.83 -15.77
CA SER A 21 15.64 -23.36 -15.93
C SER A 21 15.54 -21.90 -15.44
N ALA A 22 14.85 -21.05 -16.20
CA ALA A 22 14.51 -19.70 -15.76
C ALA A 22 13.90 -19.78 -14.35
N ALA A 23 14.46 -19.04 -13.40
CA ALA A 23 13.88 -18.93 -12.07
C ALA A 23 12.49 -18.29 -12.23
N TRP A 24 11.44 -19.03 -11.89
CA TRP A 24 10.07 -18.53 -11.87
C TRP A 24 9.92 -17.59 -10.67
N ALA A 25 10.29 -16.31 -10.86
CA ALA A 25 9.90 -15.26 -9.93
C ALA A 25 8.37 -15.12 -9.96
N ALA A 26 7.77 -14.68 -8.84
CA ALA A 26 6.36 -14.31 -8.83
C ALA A 26 6.12 -13.22 -9.89
N GLN A 27 5.41 -13.56 -10.96
CA GLN A 27 5.11 -12.64 -12.05
C GLN A 27 3.82 -11.87 -11.74
N PRO A 28 3.72 -10.59 -12.13
CA PRO A 28 2.48 -9.85 -12.02
C PRO A 28 1.40 -10.47 -12.91
N ALA A 29 0.19 -10.61 -12.39
CA ALA A 29 -0.96 -11.11 -13.14
C ALA A 29 -1.75 -9.97 -13.81
N PRO A 30 -2.40 -10.20 -14.97
CA PRO A 30 -3.30 -9.21 -15.55
C PRO A 30 -4.37 -8.77 -14.54
N TRP A 31 -4.52 -7.46 -14.33
CA TRP A 31 -5.47 -6.83 -13.40
C TRP A 31 -5.18 -7.08 -11.91
N GLU A 32 -3.96 -7.43 -11.55
CA GLU A 32 -3.56 -7.53 -10.14
C GLU A 32 -3.49 -6.13 -9.49
N MET A 33 -4.19 -5.96 -8.37
CA MET A 33 -4.34 -4.68 -7.66
C MET A 33 -3.55 -4.63 -6.34
N GLY A 34 -3.00 -5.76 -5.90
CA GLY A 34 -2.27 -5.91 -4.64
C GLY A 34 -0.78 -6.22 -4.86
N PHE A 35 -0.11 -6.61 -3.78
CA PHE A 35 1.28 -7.05 -3.86
C PHE A 35 1.42 -8.46 -4.42
N GLN A 36 2.57 -8.72 -5.04
CA GLN A 36 2.99 -10.08 -5.37
C GLN A 36 3.12 -10.95 -4.11
N LYS A 37 3.01 -12.26 -4.29
CA LYS A 37 3.18 -13.23 -3.20
C LYS A 37 4.55 -13.04 -2.52
N ALA A 38 4.53 -12.86 -1.19
CA ALA A 38 5.73 -12.66 -0.40
C ALA A 38 6.73 -13.82 -0.56
N ALA A 39 7.95 -13.48 -0.97
CA ALA A 39 9.06 -14.43 -1.09
C ALA A 39 9.94 -14.49 0.17
N THR A 40 9.77 -13.53 1.10
CA THR A 40 10.53 -13.41 2.34
C THR A 40 9.59 -13.10 3.52
N PRO A 41 9.97 -13.45 4.76
CA PRO A 41 9.20 -13.07 5.95
C PRO A 41 9.01 -11.56 6.08
N SER A 42 10.05 -10.77 5.79
CA SER A 42 9.96 -9.30 5.84
C SER A 42 8.94 -8.72 4.86
N MET A 43 8.76 -9.32 3.67
CA MET A 43 7.71 -8.89 2.76
C MET A 43 6.32 -9.22 3.30
N ALA A 44 6.16 -10.35 3.99
CA ALA A 44 4.89 -10.69 4.63
C ALA A 44 4.50 -9.66 5.70
N ASP A 45 5.47 -9.19 6.50
CA ASP A 45 5.25 -8.14 7.50
C ASP A 45 4.86 -6.80 6.85
N ILE A 46 5.49 -6.44 5.72
CA ILE A 46 5.15 -5.24 4.95
C ILE A 46 3.72 -5.30 4.40
N VAL A 47 3.31 -6.45 3.87
CA VAL A 47 1.93 -6.63 3.36
C VAL A 47 0.93 -6.51 4.50
N ALA A 48 1.18 -7.17 5.64
CA ALA A 48 0.30 -7.10 6.80
C ALA A 48 0.17 -5.66 7.33
N PHE A 49 1.29 -4.92 7.39
CA PHE A 49 1.27 -3.50 7.76
C PHE A 49 0.51 -2.65 6.73
N ASN A 50 0.69 -2.90 5.43
CA ASN A 50 -0.03 -2.17 4.39
C ASN A 50 -1.54 -2.40 4.47
N ASP A 51 -1.99 -3.64 4.67
CA ASP A 51 -3.40 -3.96 4.80
C ASP A 51 -4.02 -3.24 6.01
N TRP A 52 -3.31 -3.20 7.14
CA TRP A 52 -3.73 -2.44 8.32
C TRP A 52 -3.82 -0.94 8.04
N LEU A 53 -2.75 -0.37 7.46
CA LEU A 53 -2.71 1.05 7.09
C LEU A 53 -3.83 1.41 6.10
N PHE A 54 -4.09 0.56 5.11
CA PHE A 54 -5.10 0.77 4.09
C PHE A 54 -6.50 0.88 4.69
N ILE A 55 -6.82 0.03 5.68
CA ILE A 55 -8.09 0.12 6.43
C ILE A 55 -8.18 1.47 7.15
N VAL A 56 -7.13 1.89 7.86
CA VAL A 56 -7.14 3.16 8.61
C VAL A 56 -7.36 4.36 7.69
N ILE A 57 -6.61 4.47 6.59
CA ILE A 57 -6.77 5.60 5.67
C ILE A 57 -8.12 5.59 4.95
N THR A 58 -8.66 4.40 4.66
CA THR A 58 -9.98 4.26 4.02
C THR A 58 -11.08 4.76 4.95
N VAL A 59 -11.03 4.43 6.23
CA VAL A 59 -11.98 4.94 7.23
C VAL A 59 -11.92 6.47 7.33
N ILE A 60 -10.71 7.04 7.36
CA ILE A 60 -10.53 8.50 7.39
C ILE A 60 -11.10 9.14 6.11
N ALA A 61 -10.80 8.57 4.95
CA ALA A 61 -11.29 9.07 3.67
C ALA A 61 -12.83 9.03 3.59
N LEU A 62 -13.46 7.94 4.05
CA LEU A 62 -14.91 7.83 4.11
C LEU A 62 -15.53 8.83 5.08
N PHE A 63 -14.90 9.06 6.23
CA PHE A 63 -15.34 10.09 7.19
C PHE A 63 -15.31 11.49 6.56
N VAL A 64 -14.20 11.86 5.91
CA VAL A 64 -14.08 13.15 5.22
C VAL A 64 -15.09 13.24 4.08
N LEU A 65 -15.26 12.18 3.29
CA LEU A 65 -16.25 12.13 2.21
C LEU A 65 -17.67 12.36 2.73
N ALA A 66 -18.05 11.71 3.84
CA ALA A 66 -19.35 11.89 4.47
C ALA A 66 -19.57 13.34 4.93
N LEU A 67 -18.55 13.96 5.56
CA LEU A 67 -18.61 15.37 5.95
C LEU A 67 -18.74 16.30 4.74
N MET A 68 -18.01 16.05 3.65
CA MET A 68 -18.10 16.84 2.42
C MET A 68 -19.51 16.76 1.81
N LEU A 69 -20.06 15.55 1.71
CA LEU A 69 -21.44 15.35 1.24
C LEU A 69 -22.46 16.08 2.12
N TYR A 70 -22.29 15.99 3.44
CA TYR A 70 -23.12 16.72 4.39
C TYR A 70 -23.02 18.24 4.17
N VAL A 71 -21.81 18.77 3.99
CA VAL A 71 -21.58 20.20 3.75
C VAL A 71 -22.27 20.65 2.45
N PHE A 72 -22.12 19.91 1.36
CA PHE A 72 -22.74 20.22 0.08
C PHE A 72 -24.27 20.24 0.15
N MET A 73 -24.87 19.26 0.84
CA MET A 73 -26.32 19.17 0.98
C MET A 73 -26.89 20.22 1.94
N ARG A 74 -26.21 20.49 3.06
CA ARG A 74 -26.74 21.33 4.14
C ARG A 74 -26.45 22.81 3.97
N PHE A 75 -25.26 23.16 3.46
CA PHE A 75 -24.77 24.55 3.44
C PHE A 75 -24.67 25.16 2.03
N ASN A 76 -25.35 24.58 1.03
CA ASN A 76 -25.47 25.23 -0.28
C ASN A 76 -26.29 26.53 -0.20
N ALA A 77 -26.13 27.41 -1.21
CA ALA A 77 -26.76 28.73 -1.25
C ALA A 77 -28.29 28.71 -1.17
N ARG A 78 -28.94 27.62 -1.60
CA ARG A 78 -30.40 27.47 -1.51
C ARG A 78 -30.87 27.10 -0.09
N ALA A 79 -30.13 26.21 0.57
CA ALA A 79 -30.46 25.70 1.91
C ALA A 79 -29.91 26.58 3.05
N ASN A 80 -28.90 27.41 2.78
CA ASN A 80 -28.25 28.29 3.74
C ASN A 80 -27.98 29.68 3.13
N PRO A 81 -29.02 30.52 2.94
CA PRO A 81 -28.92 31.81 2.26
C PRO A 81 -28.11 32.87 3.04
N THR A 82 -28.05 32.78 4.37
CA THR A 82 -27.27 33.67 5.22
C THR A 82 -26.16 32.89 5.94
N PRO A 83 -24.91 32.91 5.44
CA PRO A 83 -23.82 32.13 6.02
C PRO A 83 -23.39 32.67 7.40
N SER A 84 -22.92 31.75 8.25
CA SER A 84 -22.29 32.09 9.52
C SER A 84 -20.95 32.81 9.29
N LYS A 85 -20.55 33.66 10.24
CA LYS A 85 -19.27 34.40 10.23
C LYS A 85 -18.27 33.92 11.29
N VAL A 86 -18.53 32.77 11.92
CA VAL A 86 -17.61 32.19 12.91
C VAL A 86 -16.32 31.76 12.21
N THR A 87 -15.17 32.25 12.69
CA THR A 87 -13.85 31.97 12.09
C THR A 87 -13.00 31.00 12.90
N HIS A 88 -13.28 30.85 14.20
CA HIS A 88 -12.49 30.02 15.10
C HIS A 88 -13.37 29.17 16.00
N ASN A 89 -12.89 27.97 16.28
CA ASN A 89 -13.45 27.12 17.31
C ASN A 89 -12.32 26.30 17.93
N THR A 90 -11.70 26.84 18.98
CA THR A 90 -10.53 26.27 19.63
C THR A 90 -10.75 24.83 20.08
N LEU A 91 -11.95 24.47 20.53
CA LEU A 91 -12.24 23.10 20.96
C LEU A 91 -12.16 22.13 19.78
N ILE A 92 -12.79 22.45 18.66
CA ILE A 92 -12.73 21.60 17.46
C ILE A 92 -11.29 21.57 16.90
N GLU A 93 -10.59 22.69 16.94
CA GLU A 93 -9.18 22.79 16.53
C GLU A 93 -8.27 21.84 17.33
N VAL A 94 -8.44 21.80 18.65
CA VAL A 94 -7.71 20.86 19.52
C VAL A 94 -8.10 19.41 19.23
N VAL A 95 -9.39 19.13 19.02
CA VAL A 95 -9.86 17.77 18.72
C VAL A 95 -9.28 17.26 17.41
N TRP A 96 -9.36 18.03 16.32
CA TRP A 96 -8.86 17.56 15.02
C TRP A 96 -7.34 17.53 14.92
N THR A 97 -6.59 18.14 15.85
CA THR A 97 -5.12 18.06 15.88
C THR A 97 -4.67 16.90 16.77
N ALA A 98 -5.33 16.68 17.90
CA ALA A 98 -5.05 15.56 18.79
C ALA A 98 -5.43 14.21 18.17
N VAL A 99 -6.58 14.12 17.49
CA VAL A 99 -7.06 12.86 16.90
C VAL A 99 -6.07 12.29 15.87
N PRO A 100 -5.56 13.06 14.88
CA PRO A 100 -4.53 12.57 13.96
C PRO A 100 -3.24 12.13 14.66
N VAL A 101 -2.81 12.84 15.70
CA VAL A 101 -1.61 12.45 16.47
C VAL A 101 -1.81 11.09 17.13
N ILE A 102 -2.97 10.84 17.75
CA ILE A 102 -3.29 9.55 18.37
C ILE A 102 -3.34 8.44 17.31
N ILE A 103 -3.94 8.70 16.13
CA ILE A 103 -3.98 7.74 15.03
C ILE A 103 -2.56 7.38 14.57
N LEU A 104 -1.65 8.36 14.44
CA LEU A 104 -0.26 8.10 14.07
C LEU A 104 0.47 7.22 15.10
N VAL A 105 0.23 7.44 16.39
CA VAL A 105 0.80 6.59 17.46
C VAL A 105 0.29 5.16 17.35
N LEU A 106 -1.01 4.96 17.08
CA LEU A 106 -1.59 3.63 16.89
C LEU A 106 -1.11 2.89 15.64
N ILE A 107 -0.65 3.62 14.61
CA ILE A 107 -0.04 3.02 13.42
C ILE A 107 1.42 2.61 13.70
N ALA A 108 2.10 3.36 14.56
CA ALA A 108 3.53 3.18 14.82
C ALA A 108 3.88 2.04 15.81
N ILE A 109 2.92 1.63 16.64
CA ILE A 109 3.06 0.58 17.67
C ILE A 109 2.43 -0.70 17.17
#